data_AF-A0A2N7YFB5-F1
#
_entry.id   AF-A0A2N7YFB5-F1
#
_cell.length_a   1.000
_cell.length_b   1.000
_cell.length_c   1.000
_cell.angle_alpha   90.00
_cell.angle_beta   90.00
_cell.angle_gamma   90.00
#
_symmetry.space_group_name_H-M   'P 1'
#
loop_
_entity.id
_entity.type
_entity.pdbx_description
1 polymer ?
#
loop_
_entity_poly.entity_id
_entity_poly.type
_entity_poly.pdbx_seq_one_letter_code
_entity_poly.pdbx_strand_id
1 'polypeptide(L)'
;MASKAIIDRIEAQAAMPGAAKKNADGTTTTVDPAATEKQKIDARLEDSEIKTELMVNQILSINEGSEANAVSKKSEAPKDTAGRLTNQEKTMDGIEAQLQDLGTRYDLVYKPYEAPKSSDAPTDKSRMDAIELRHKHMNRMIKRLITLVESDVT
;
A
#
# COMPACT_ATOMS: atom_id res chain seq x y z
N MET A 1 -11.81 9.63 7.42
CA MET A 1 -12.32 8.30 7.88
C MET A 1 -12.36 7.36 6.68
N ALA A 2 -12.11 6.06 6.86
CA ALA A 2 -12.22 5.09 5.76
C ALA A 2 -13.69 4.91 5.34
N SER A 3 -13.95 4.78 4.04
CA SER A 3 -15.29 4.53 3.52
C SER A 3 -15.76 3.13 3.92
N LYS A 4 -17.10 2.91 3.96
CA LYS A 4 -17.67 1.57 4.23
C LYS A 4 -17.10 0.51 3.29
N ALA A 5 -16.91 0.85 2.02
CA ALA A 5 -16.33 -0.07 1.03
C ALA A 5 -14.90 -0.50 1.37
N ILE A 6 -14.07 0.40 1.91
CA ILE A 6 -12.73 0.03 2.38
C ILE A 6 -12.80 -0.85 3.62
N ILE A 7 -13.70 -0.55 4.57
CA ILE A 7 -13.89 -1.37 5.79
C ILE A 7 -14.27 -2.80 5.40
N ASP A 8 -15.29 -2.96 4.54
CA ASP A 8 -15.75 -4.26 4.07
C ASP A 8 -14.60 -5.03 3.36
N ARG A 9 -13.72 -4.34 2.62
CA ARG A 9 -12.53 -4.95 1.99
C ARG A 9 -11.45 -5.34 3.00
N ILE A 10 -11.23 -4.56 4.05
CA ILE A 10 -10.29 -4.90 5.13
C ILE A 10 -10.77 -6.17 5.83
N GLU A 11 -12.07 -6.26 6.13
CA GLU A 11 -12.66 -7.46 6.75
C GLU A 11 -12.53 -8.68 5.83
N ALA A 12 -12.83 -8.53 4.53
CA ALA A 12 -12.66 -9.58 3.55
C ALA A 12 -11.19 -10.03 3.43
N GLN A 13 -10.25 -9.09 3.41
CA GLN A 13 -8.82 -9.39 3.36
C GLN A 13 -8.38 -10.15 4.62
N ALA A 14 -8.82 -9.72 5.80
CA ALA A 14 -8.47 -10.36 7.08
C ALA A 14 -9.03 -11.79 7.21
N ALA A 15 -10.05 -12.14 6.42
CA ALA A 15 -10.62 -13.48 6.36
C ALA A 15 -9.96 -14.40 5.30
N MET A 16 -9.07 -13.86 4.45
CA MET A 16 -8.41 -14.66 3.40
C MET A 16 -7.53 -15.77 4.02
N PRO A 17 -7.48 -16.98 3.43
CA PRO A 17 -6.70 -18.11 3.97
C PRO A 17 -5.23 -17.77 4.28
N GLY A 18 -4.58 -17.02 3.38
CA GLY A 18 -3.18 -16.62 3.54
C GLY A 18 -2.94 -15.34 4.34
N ALA A 19 -3.99 -14.69 4.86
CA ALA A 19 -3.85 -13.44 5.60
C ALA A 19 -3.17 -13.66 6.95
N ALA A 20 -2.38 -12.67 7.38
CA ALA A 20 -1.71 -12.72 8.67
C ALA A 20 -2.70 -12.63 9.82
N LYS A 21 -2.57 -13.54 10.78
CA LYS A 21 -3.36 -13.61 12.02
C LYS A 21 -2.41 -13.49 13.20
N LYS A 22 -2.63 -12.49 14.05
CA LYS A 22 -1.92 -12.38 15.33
C LYS A 22 -2.61 -13.26 16.36
N ASN A 23 -1.85 -14.17 16.96
CA ASN A 23 -2.34 -15.08 17.99
C ASN A 23 -2.26 -14.42 19.37
N ALA A 24 -2.97 -15.00 20.35
CA ALA A 24 -2.99 -14.49 21.72
C ALA A 24 -1.60 -14.51 22.39
N ASP A 25 -0.73 -15.43 21.96
CA ASP A 25 0.66 -15.55 22.42
C ASP A 25 1.63 -14.53 21.77
N GLY A 26 1.11 -13.64 20.91
CA GLY A 26 1.89 -12.62 20.22
C GLY A 26 2.58 -13.10 18.94
N THR A 27 2.50 -14.39 18.59
CA THR A 27 2.99 -14.91 17.32
C THR A 27 2.08 -14.49 16.16
N THR A 28 2.64 -14.49 14.94
CA THR A 28 1.88 -14.25 13.71
C THR A 28 1.87 -15.52 12.88
N THR A 29 0.68 -16.05 12.59
CA THR A 29 0.45 -17.18 11.67
C THR A 29 -0.42 -16.71 10.51
N THR A 30 -0.90 -17.64 9.67
CA THR A 30 -1.96 -17.37 8.70
C THR A 30 -3.33 -17.73 9.26
N VAL A 31 -4.41 -17.21 8.66
CA VAL A 31 -5.81 -17.58 8.99
C VAL A 31 -6.04 -19.07 8.78
N ASP A 32 -5.60 -19.60 7.64
CA ASP A 32 -5.53 -21.02 7.33
C ASP A 32 -4.07 -21.48 7.39
N PRO A 33 -3.69 -22.36 8.35
CA PRO A 33 -2.35 -22.91 8.43
C PRO A 33 -1.91 -23.71 7.19
N ALA A 34 -2.87 -24.23 6.42
CA ALA A 34 -2.63 -24.99 5.19
C ALA A 34 -2.60 -24.11 3.92
N ALA A 35 -2.66 -22.78 4.07
CA ALA A 35 -2.65 -21.86 2.94
C ALA A 35 -1.43 -22.07 2.04
N THR A 36 -1.68 -22.20 0.74
CA THR A 36 -0.66 -22.25 -0.30
C THR A 36 0.13 -20.93 -0.37
N GLU A 37 1.34 -20.98 -0.92
CA GLU A 37 2.14 -19.76 -1.12
C GLU A 37 1.41 -18.74 -1.99
N LYS A 38 0.64 -19.18 -3.00
CA LYS A 38 -0.21 -18.31 -3.81
C LYS A 38 -1.26 -17.58 -2.95
N GLN A 39 -1.97 -18.30 -2.07
CA GLN A 39 -2.96 -17.68 -1.18
C GLN A 39 -2.33 -16.67 -0.22
N LYS A 40 -1.10 -16.93 0.26
CA LYS A 40 -0.34 -15.97 1.09
C LYS A 40 0.03 -14.72 0.29
N ILE A 41 0.53 -14.88 -0.93
CA ILE A 41 0.84 -13.73 -1.81
C ILE A 41 -0.42 -12.93 -2.13
N ASP A 42 -1.52 -13.59 -2.51
CA ASP A 42 -2.77 -12.91 -2.85
C ASP A 42 -3.35 -12.12 -1.67
N ALA A 43 -3.22 -12.64 -0.45
CA ALA A 43 -3.66 -11.95 0.78
C ALA A 43 -2.77 -10.75 1.15
N ARG A 44 -1.44 -10.88 0.99
CA ARG A 44 -0.48 -9.77 1.14
C ARG A 44 -0.72 -8.68 0.09
N LEU A 45 -1.03 -9.08 -1.13
CA LEU A 45 -1.29 -8.17 -2.24
C LEU A 45 -2.59 -7.39 -2.05
N GLU A 46 -3.68 -8.03 -1.58
CA GLU A 46 -4.92 -7.29 -1.28
C GLU A 46 -4.73 -6.28 -0.15
N ASP A 47 -3.99 -6.64 0.92
CA ASP A 47 -3.64 -5.71 2.00
C ASP A 47 -2.81 -4.52 1.48
N SER A 48 -1.82 -4.79 0.62
CA SER A 48 -1.02 -3.75 -0.03
C SER A 48 -1.86 -2.85 -0.96
N GLU A 49 -2.79 -3.40 -1.72
CA GLU A 49 -3.68 -2.62 -2.59
C GLU A 49 -4.60 -1.71 -1.77
N ILE A 50 -5.15 -2.19 -0.64
CA ILE A 50 -5.95 -1.37 0.30
C ILE A 50 -5.10 -0.22 0.87
N LYS A 51 -3.88 -0.52 1.33
CA LYS A 51 -2.96 0.50 1.85
C LYS A 51 -2.59 1.54 0.80
N THR A 52 -2.39 1.13 -0.45
CA THR A 52 -2.10 2.02 -1.57
C THR A 52 -3.28 2.93 -1.87
N GLU A 53 -4.50 2.40 -1.89
CA GLU A 53 -5.71 3.22 -2.06
C GLU A 53 -5.84 4.28 -0.96
N LEU A 54 -5.61 3.90 0.30
CA LEU A 54 -5.60 4.84 1.41
C LEU A 54 -4.52 5.92 1.24
N MET A 55 -3.31 5.55 0.81
CA MET A 55 -2.22 6.49 0.56
C MET A 55 -2.53 7.48 -0.56
N VAL A 56 -3.10 7.00 -1.68
CA VAL A 56 -3.52 7.89 -2.78
C VAL A 56 -4.54 8.90 -2.28
N ASN A 57 -5.53 8.45 -1.51
CA ASN A 57 -6.54 9.34 -0.94
C ASN A 57 -5.95 10.34 0.07
N GLN A 58 -4.92 9.96 0.83
CA GLN A 58 -4.18 10.90 1.68
C GLN A 58 -3.43 11.95 0.85
N ILE A 59 -2.77 11.54 -0.23
CA ILE A 59 -2.10 12.48 -1.15
C ILE A 59 -3.10 13.45 -1.79
N LEU A 60 -4.25 12.96 -2.24
CA LEU A 60 -5.32 13.80 -2.77
C LEU A 60 -5.79 14.81 -1.72
N SER A 61 -6.02 14.36 -0.48
CA SER A 61 -6.42 15.25 0.61
C SER A 61 -5.36 16.31 0.93
N ILE A 62 -4.07 15.98 0.86
CA ILE A 62 -2.97 16.95 1.04
C ILE A 62 -2.97 18.00 -0.10
N ASN A 63 -3.30 17.58 -1.33
CA ASN A 63 -3.29 18.48 -2.49
C ASN A 63 -4.54 19.35 -2.62
N GLU A 64 -5.71 18.78 -2.35
CA GLU A 64 -7.02 19.36 -2.69
C GLU A 64 -7.87 19.68 -1.45
N GLY A 65 -7.41 19.32 -0.25
CA GLY A 65 -8.14 19.56 1.00
C GLY A 65 -9.26 18.57 1.28
N SER A 66 -10.26 18.98 2.07
CA SER A 66 -11.38 18.11 2.50
C SER A 66 -12.32 17.72 1.37
N GLU A 67 -12.35 18.50 0.30
CA GLU A 67 -13.25 18.31 -0.85
C GLU A 67 -12.66 17.41 -1.94
N ALA A 68 -11.46 16.85 -1.70
CA ALA A 68 -10.81 15.94 -2.63
C ALA A 68 -11.70 14.73 -2.96
N ASN A 69 -11.85 14.42 -4.25
CA ASN A 69 -12.63 13.26 -4.67
C ASN A 69 -11.86 11.97 -4.38
N ALA A 70 -12.32 11.21 -3.39
CA ALA A 70 -11.71 9.92 -3.05
C ALA A 70 -11.80 8.93 -4.22
N VAL A 71 -10.70 8.23 -4.47
CA VAL A 71 -10.62 7.17 -5.47
C VAL A 71 -10.68 5.80 -4.80
N SER A 72 -11.16 4.82 -5.57
CA SER A 72 -11.24 3.42 -5.15
C SER A 72 -10.68 2.48 -6.22
N LYS A 73 -10.33 1.25 -5.81
CA LYS A 73 -9.99 0.16 -6.74
C LYS A 73 -11.06 0.04 -7.83
N LYS A 74 -10.62 0.04 -9.09
CA LYS A 74 -11.51 -0.01 -10.25
C LYS A 74 -11.98 -1.43 -10.55
N SER A 75 -13.18 -1.57 -11.12
CA SER A 75 -13.79 -2.86 -11.46
C SER A 75 -13.00 -3.68 -12.49
N GLU A 76 -12.26 -2.99 -13.35
CA GLU A 76 -11.44 -3.50 -14.44
C GLU A 76 -10.00 -3.80 -14.02
N ALA A 77 -9.67 -3.63 -12.73
CA ALA A 77 -8.36 -3.99 -12.21
C ALA A 77 -8.05 -5.47 -12.49
N PRO A 78 -6.78 -5.81 -12.79
CA PRO A 78 -6.37 -7.20 -12.99
C PRO A 78 -6.80 -8.10 -11.82
N LYS A 79 -7.16 -9.35 -12.13
CA LYS A 79 -7.65 -10.32 -11.14
C LYS A 79 -6.63 -11.41 -10.83
N ASP A 80 -5.74 -11.71 -11.78
CA ASP A 80 -4.64 -12.63 -11.58
C ASP A 80 -3.49 -11.97 -10.80
N THR A 81 -2.72 -12.78 -10.07
CA THR A 81 -1.65 -12.31 -9.17
C THR A 81 -0.58 -11.51 -9.92
N ALA A 82 -0.16 -11.96 -11.11
CA ALA A 82 0.91 -11.31 -11.87
C ALA A 82 0.48 -9.93 -12.37
N GLY A 83 -0.72 -9.83 -12.94
CA GLY A 83 -1.30 -8.56 -13.37
C GLY A 83 -1.53 -7.59 -12.21
N ARG A 84 -1.99 -8.09 -11.06
CA ARG A 84 -2.17 -7.29 -9.84
C ARG A 84 -0.85 -6.74 -9.31
N LEU A 85 0.20 -7.56 -9.23
CA LEU A 85 1.54 -7.11 -8.83
C LEU A 85 2.06 -6.00 -9.75
N THR A 86 1.93 -6.17 -11.07
CA THR A 86 2.38 -5.17 -12.04
C THR A 86 1.61 -3.86 -11.91
N ASN A 87 0.29 -3.94 -11.73
CA ASN A 87 -0.53 -2.76 -11.52
C ASN A 87 -0.18 -2.04 -10.21
N GLN A 88 0.08 -2.82 -9.15
CA GLN A 88 0.46 -2.31 -7.85
C GLN A 88 1.81 -1.58 -7.89
N GLU A 89 2.83 -2.17 -8.51
CA GLU A 89 4.15 -1.54 -8.72
C GLU A 89 4.03 -0.23 -9.49
N LYS A 90 3.27 -0.22 -10.60
CA LYS A 90 3.03 1.00 -11.40
C LYS A 90 2.32 2.09 -10.60
N THR A 91 1.34 1.71 -9.78
CA THR A 91 0.63 2.66 -8.92
C THR A 91 1.58 3.27 -7.89
N MET A 92 2.48 2.46 -7.33
CA MET A 92 3.48 2.92 -6.38
C MET A 92 4.53 3.82 -7.03
N ASP A 93 4.92 3.59 -8.29
CA ASP A 93 5.78 4.51 -9.03
C ASP A 93 5.13 5.90 -9.14
N GLY A 94 3.82 5.94 -9.43
CA GLY A 94 3.04 7.17 -9.46
C GLY A 94 2.99 7.87 -8.11
N ILE A 95 2.79 7.13 -7.02
CA ILE A 95 2.81 7.68 -5.65
C ILE A 95 4.18 8.26 -5.32
N GLU A 96 5.26 7.54 -5.61
CA GLU A 96 6.62 8.02 -5.31
C GLU A 96 6.95 9.32 -6.03
N ALA A 97 6.53 9.47 -7.29
CA ALA A 97 6.65 10.73 -8.02
C ALA A 97 5.86 11.87 -7.34
N GLN A 98 4.63 11.61 -6.89
CA GLN A 98 3.84 12.59 -6.14
C GLN A 98 4.49 12.95 -4.79
N LEU A 99 5.13 12.00 -4.11
CA LEU A 99 5.83 12.25 -2.85
C LEU A 99 7.11 13.06 -3.03
N GLN A 100 7.78 12.97 -4.19
CA GLN A 100 8.91 13.84 -4.51
C GLN A 100 8.46 15.30 -4.72
N ASP A 101 7.36 15.49 -5.46
CA ASP A 101 6.77 16.81 -5.68
C ASP A 101 6.27 17.43 -4.36
N LEU A 102 5.46 16.67 -3.60
CA LEU A 102 5.00 17.09 -2.27
C LEU A 102 6.17 17.36 -1.33
N GLY A 103 7.20 16.52 -1.34
CA GLY A 103 8.41 16.77 -0.56
C GLY A 103 9.00 18.13 -0.87
N THR A 104 9.19 18.45 -2.15
CA THR A 104 9.71 19.75 -2.57
C THR A 104 8.85 20.92 -2.09
N ARG A 105 7.52 20.79 -2.14
CA ARG A 105 6.58 21.84 -1.69
C ARG A 105 6.62 22.12 -0.19
N TYR A 106 7.00 21.12 0.61
CA TYR A 106 7.05 21.20 2.08
C TYR A 106 8.49 21.11 2.62
N ASP A 107 9.50 21.46 1.80
CA ASP A 107 10.93 21.44 2.17
C ASP A 107 11.43 20.09 2.74
N LEU A 108 10.86 18.99 2.26
CA LEU A 108 11.24 17.62 2.59
C LEU A 108 11.88 16.91 1.39
N VAL A 109 12.89 16.09 1.64
CA VAL A 109 13.50 15.25 0.60
C VAL A 109 12.93 13.84 0.66
N TYR A 110 12.16 13.45 -0.36
CA TYR A 110 11.80 12.05 -0.59
C TYR A 110 12.73 11.42 -1.63
N LYS A 111 13.38 10.32 -1.24
CA LYS A 111 14.11 9.44 -2.15
C LYS A 111 13.32 8.13 -2.26
N PRO A 112 12.86 7.73 -3.46
CA PRO A 112 12.19 6.44 -3.65
C PRO A 112 13.00 5.27 -3.10
N TYR A 113 12.31 4.19 -2.73
CA TYR A 113 13.00 2.99 -2.26
C TYR A 113 13.67 2.28 -3.45
N GLU A 114 14.97 2.05 -3.34
CA GLU A 114 15.73 1.26 -4.30
C GLU A 114 15.88 -0.18 -3.79
N ALA A 115 15.30 -1.13 -4.51
CA ALA A 115 15.50 -2.54 -4.22
C ALA A 115 16.96 -2.94 -4.48
N PRO A 116 17.56 -3.84 -3.68
CA PRO A 116 18.87 -4.41 -3.99
C PRO A 116 18.89 -5.01 -5.40
N LYS A 117 19.96 -4.75 -6.15
CA LYS A 117 20.12 -5.31 -7.49
C LYS A 117 20.25 -6.83 -7.40
N SER A 118 19.43 -7.55 -8.16
CA SER A 118 19.51 -8.99 -8.34
C SER A 118 19.70 -9.31 -9.83
N SER A 119 20.45 -10.36 -10.14
CA SER A 119 20.58 -10.91 -11.49
C SER A 119 19.42 -11.83 -11.88
N ASP A 120 18.64 -12.29 -10.90
CA ASP A 120 17.56 -13.24 -11.12
C ASP A 120 16.27 -12.52 -11.54
N ALA A 121 15.48 -13.18 -12.39
CA ALA A 121 14.15 -12.70 -12.74
C ALA A 121 13.27 -12.58 -11.47
N PRO A 122 12.55 -11.46 -11.25
CA PRO A 122 11.74 -11.29 -10.06
C PRO A 122 10.65 -12.36 -9.96
N THR A 123 10.57 -13.02 -8.80
CA THR A 123 9.46 -13.91 -8.44
C THR A 123 8.31 -13.11 -7.82
N ASP A 124 7.09 -13.66 -7.82
CA ASP A 124 5.95 -13.00 -7.16
C ASP A 124 6.23 -12.71 -5.68
N LYS A 125 6.95 -13.61 -5.00
CA LYS A 125 7.36 -13.41 -3.60
C LYS A 125 8.33 -12.24 -3.47
N SER A 126 9.40 -12.19 -4.26
CA SER A 126 10.39 -11.11 -4.16
C SER A 126 9.81 -9.75 -4.58
N ARG A 127 8.87 -9.74 -5.53
CA ARG A 127 8.10 -8.54 -5.89
C ARG A 127 7.23 -8.07 -4.72
N MET A 128 6.50 -8.99 -4.07
CA MET A 128 5.68 -8.66 -2.90
C MET A 128 6.53 -8.15 -1.74
N ASP A 129 7.68 -8.77 -1.46
CA ASP A 129 8.61 -8.32 -0.42
C ASP A 129 9.11 -6.88 -0.70
N ALA A 130 9.43 -6.57 -1.95
CA ALA A 130 9.83 -5.22 -2.36
C ALA A 130 8.68 -4.21 -2.23
N ILE A 131 7.45 -4.59 -2.63
CA ILE A 131 6.24 -3.77 -2.47
C ILE A 131 6.03 -3.39 -1.00
N GLU A 132 6.15 -4.33 -0.07
CA GLU A 132 5.96 -4.05 1.37
C GLU A 132 7.02 -3.08 1.93
N LEU A 133 8.26 -3.16 1.44
CA LEU A 133 9.33 -2.24 1.83
C LEU A 133 9.09 -0.84 1.29
N ARG A 134 8.71 -0.73 0.01
CA ARG A 134 8.29 0.54 -0.62
C ARG A 134 7.12 1.17 0.15
N HIS A 135 6.10 0.39 0.50
CA HIS A 135 4.97 0.83 1.35
C HIS A 135 5.42 1.44 2.67
N LYS A 136 6.27 0.74 3.42
CA LYS A 136 6.82 1.25 4.69
C LYS A 136 7.61 2.55 4.50
N HIS A 137 8.25 2.72 3.35
CA HIS A 137 9.02 3.92 3.02
C HIS A 137 8.11 5.11 2.67
N MET A 138 7.15 4.92 1.77
CA MET A 138 6.15 5.93 1.42
C MET A 138 5.32 6.37 2.63
N ASN A 139 4.91 5.44 3.51
CA ASN A 139 4.10 5.75 4.69
C ASN A 139 4.83 6.67 5.67
N ARG A 140 6.15 6.53 5.79
CA ARG A 140 6.96 7.42 6.62
C ARG A 140 6.95 8.85 6.08
N MET A 141 7.00 9.02 4.76
CA MET A 141 6.93 10.33 4.12
C MET A 141 5.54 10.95 4.27
N ILE A 142 4.47 10.21 3.97
CA ILE A 142 3.09 10.69 4.09
C ILE A 142 2.77 11.17 5.51
N LYS A 143 3.20 10.43 6.54
CA LYS A 143 2.99 10.85 7.95
C LYS A 143 3.67 12.17 8.27
N ARG A 144 4.87 12.41 7.74
CA ARG A 144 5.58 13.69 7.91
C ARG A 144 4.83 14.83 7.22
N LEU A 145 4.39 14.60 5.98
CA LEU A 145 3.61 15.58 5.21
C LEU A 145 2.31 15.94 5.94
N ILE A 146 1.54 14.96 6.42
CA ILE A 146 0.30 15.22 7.18
C ILE A 146 0.59 16.10 8.40
N THR A 147 1.66 15.80 9.15
CA THR A 147 2.02 16.60 10.34
C THR A 147 2.32 18.06 9.99
N LEU A 148 3.01 18.31 8.87
CA LEU A 148 3.33 19.67 8.40
C LEU A 148 2.08 20.41 7.90
N VAL A 149 1.26 19.74 7.10
CA VAL A 149 0.00 20.31 6.59
C VAL A 149 -0.93 20.71 7.74
N GLU A 150 -1.05 19.86 8.76
CA GLU A 150 -1.87 20.16 9.94
C GLU A 150 -1.31 21.33 10.76
N SER A 151 0.01 21.52 10.81
CA SER A 151 0.62 22.67 11.49
C SER A 151 0.49 23.99 10.73
N ASP A 152 0.35 23.96 9.40
CA ASP A 152 0.18 25.17 8.59
C ASP A 152 -1.24 25.74 8.66
N VAL A 153 -2.20 24.95 9.14
CA VAL A 153 -3.62 25.34 9.30
C VAL A 153 -3.90 26.00 10.66
N THR A 154 -2.93 26.04 11.58
CA THR A 154 -3.00 26.71 12.89
C THR A 154 -2.25 28.03 12.94
#